data_AF-A0A8H7JDX6-F1
#
_entry.id   AF-A0A8H7JDX6-F1
#
_cell.length_a   1.000
_cell.length_b   1.000
_cell.length_c   1.000
_cell.angle_alpha   90.00
_cell.angle_beta   90.00
_cell.angle_gamma   90.00
#
_symmetry.space_group_name_H-M   'P 1'
#
loop_
_entity.id
_entity.type
_entity.pdbx_description
1 polymer ?
#
loop_
_entity_poly.entity_id
_entity_poly.type
_entity_poly.pdbx_seq_one_letter_code
_entity_poly.pdbx_strand_id
1 'polypeptide(L)'
;MCGYFFNTSNDIAVMMAGYAIDRTTTAPNGALIMRTLPGLSIHEKKPLFVNGSINLPHIRNPITNVLTASSADGAVASVYRKEPPIAHECVLSWCVQTIKSLYYEGTYHEVIMQTRTNTTVTQNLWAAKQIVTAFQNGTEIDYTENVVIKMGESLNGKISDFGLSNDSVCAQMMPSTTCFLPTTRSIQTRLSPC
;
A
#
# COMPACT_ATOMS: atom_id res chain seq x y z
N MET A 1 -20.77 -22.00 -1.92
CA MET A 1 -19.36 -21.62 -2.14
C MET A 1 -18.53 -22.22 -1.03
N CYS A 2 -17.33 -22.69 -1.34
CA CYS A 2 -16.39 -23.23 -0.38
C CYS A 2 -15.04 -22.51 -0.55
N GLY A 3 -14.34 -22.22 0.54
CA GLY A 3 -13.08 -21.49 0.44
C GLY A 3 -12.50 -21.07 1.78
N TYR A 4 -11.38 -20.37 1.69
CA TYR A 4 -10.66 -19.77 2.80
C TYR A 4 -11.05 -18.31 2.92
N PHE A 5 -11.36 -17.91 4.15
CA PHE A 5 -11.76 -16.56 4.48
C PHE A 5 -10.73 -15.94 5.41
N PHE A 6 -10.43 -14.67 5.16
CA PHE A 6 -9.60 -13.87 6.04
C PHE A 6 -10.49 -13.07 6.98
N ASN A 7 -10.23 -13.18 8.29
CA ASN A 7 -10.96 -12.43 9.30
C ASN A 7 -10.35 -11.02 9.43
N THR A 8 -11.16 -9.99 9.23
CA THR A 8 -10.73 -8.59 9.32
C THR A 8 -11.09 -8.02 10.70
N SER A 9 -10.52 -6.87 11.07
CA SER A 9 -10.81 -6.22 12.35
C SER A 9 -12.26 -5.71 12.49
N ASN A 10 -13.04 -5.71 11.41
CA ASN A 10 -14.43 -5.24 11.39
C ASN A 10 -15.44 -6.40 11.43
N ASP A 11 -15.03 -7.60 11.86
CA ASP A 11 -15.83 -8.83 11.92
C ASP A 11 -16.43 -9.29 10.57
N ILE A 12 -15.93 -8.74 9.46
CA ILE A 12 -16.33 -9.13 8.10
C ILE A 12 -15.28 -10.10 7.57
N ALA A 13 -15.68 -11.35 7.41
CA ALA A 13 -14.86 -12.38 6.78
C ALA A 13 -14.84 -12.19 5.25
N VAL A 14 -13.65 -12.02 4.68
CA VAL A 14 -13.48 -11.80 3.24
C VAL A 14 -12.91 -13.06 2.59
N MET A 15 -13.60 -13.62 1.59
CA MET A 15 -13.12 -14.81 0.87
C MET A 15 -11.85 -14.48 0.09
N MET A 16 -10.76 -15.18 0.37
CA MET A 16 -9.45 -14.95 -0.24
C MET A 16 -9.12 -15.95 -1.36
N ALA A 17 -9.54 -17.20 -1.19
CA ALA A 17 -9.43 -18.25 -2.19
C ALA A 17 -10.61 -19.22 -2.03
N GLY A 18 -11.09 -19.81 -3.11
CA GLY A 18 -12.24 -20.71 -3.02
C GLY A 18 -12.88 -20.99 -4.36
N TYR A 19 -13.96 -21.75 -4.36
CA TYR A 19 -14.70 -22.08 -5.56
C TYR A 19 -16.22 -22.04 -5.33
N ALA A 20 -16.92 -21.73 -6.40
CA ALA A 20 -18.37 -21.87 -6.44
C ALA A 20 -18.73 -23.30 -6.86
N ILE A 21 -19.89 -23.75 -6.40
CA ILE A 21 -20.45 -25.06 -6.73
C ILE A 21 -21.76 -24.79 -7.42
N ASP A 22 -21.98 -25.41 -8.57
CA ASP A 22 -23.26 -25.41 -9.25
C ASP A 22 -24.27 -26.21 -8.41
N ARG A 23 -25.42 -25.59 -8.14
CA ARG A 23 -26.48 -26.19 -7.33
C ARG A 23 -27.15 -27.38 -8.02
N THR A 24 -27.08 -27.45 -9.34
CA THR A 24 -27.75 -28.49 -10.13
C THR A 24 -26.87 -29.72 -10.34
N THR A 25 -25.60 -29.51 -10.70
CA THR A 25 -24.66 -30.59 -11.04
C THR A 25 -23.71 -30.95 -9.89
N THR A 26 -23.67 -30.15 -8.81
CA THR A 26 -22.67 -30.23 -7.72
C THR A 26 -21.21 -30.09 -8.19
N ALA A 27 -20.99 -29.77 -9.46
CA ALA A 27 -19.67 -29.57 -10.03
C ALA A 27 -19.12 -28.18 -9.67
N PRO A 28 -17.78 -28.01 -9.61
CA PRO A 28 -17.18 -26.70 -9.44
C PRO A 28 -17.53 -25.78 -10.62
N ASN A 29 -17.96 -24.55 -10.32
CA ASN A 29 -18.38 -23.54 -11.29
C ASN A 29 -17.63 -22.22 -11.05
N GLY A 30 -16.32 -22.25 -11.29
CA GLY A 30 -15.42 -21.11 -11.12
C GLY A 30 -14.62 -21.16 -9.82
N ALA A 31 -13.37 -20.69 -9.91
CA ALA A 31 -12.42 -20.66 -8.81
C ALA A 31 -11.81 -19.26 -8.64
N LEU A 32 -11.75 -18.80 -7.40
CA LEU A 32 -10.95 -17.66 -6.97
C LEU A 32 -9.57 -18.18 -6.57
N ILE A 33 -8.60 -17.99 -7.47
CA ILE A 33 -7.22 -18.44 -7.30
C ILE A 33 -6.42 -17.44 -6.46
N MET A 34 -6.72 -16.15 -6.62
CA MET A 34 -5.99 -15.07 -5.97
C MET A 34 -6.93 -13.93 -5.62
N ARG A 35 -6.70 -13.29 -4.47
CA ARG A 35 -7.34 -12.03 -4.10
C ARG A 35 -6.35 -11.14 -3.38
N THR A 36 -6.40 -9.87 -3.70
CA THR A 36 -5.66 -8.82 -3.00
C THR A 36 -6.62 -7.94 -2.22
N LEU A 37 -6.32 -7.70 -0.95
CA LEU A 37 -7.04 -6.77 -0.09
C LEU A 37 -6.13 -5.58 0.24
N PRO A 38 -6.59 -4.34 0.07
CA PRO A 38 -5.85 -3.18 0.57
C PRO A 38 -5.85 -3.18 2.10
N GLY A 39 -4.84 -2.57 2.72
CA GLY A 39 -4.79 -2.39 4.18
C GLY A 39 -5.75 -1.32 4.69
N LEU A 40 -6.16 -0.39 3.81
CA LEU A 40 -7.13 0.67 4.09
C LEU A 40 -8.33 0.54 3.14
N SER A 41 -9.52 0.90 3.61
CA SER A 41 -10.70 1.00 2.77
C SER A 41 -10.54 2.13 1.74
N ILE A 42 -11.10 1.95 0.54
CA ILE A 42 -10.88 2.87 -0.57
C ILE A 42 -11.51 4.26 -0.33
N HIS A 43 -12.68 4.32 0.31
CA HIS A 43 -13.45 5.57 0.49
C HIS A 43 -13.23 6.18 1.87
N GLU A 44 -13.28 5.38 2.93
CA GLU A 44 -13.18 5.90 4.29
C GLU A 44 -11.74 5.95 4.80
N LYS A 45 -10.79 5.35 4.06
CA LYS A 45 -9.39 5.16 4.47
C LYS A 45 -9.23 4.54 5.86
N LYS A 46 -10.23 3.78 6.31
CA LYS A 46 -10.20 3.06 7.58
C LYS A 46 -9.37 1.79 7.44
N PRO A 47 -8.57 1.45 8.46
CA PRO A 47 -7.80 0.23 8.41
C PRO A 47 -8.71 -1.01 8.39
N LEU A 48 -8.41 -1.95 7.49
CA LEU A 48 -9.07 -3.26 7.43
C LEU A 48 -8.43 -4.28 8.38
N PHE A 49 -7.27 -3.93 8.95
CA PHE A 49 -6.54 -4.70 9.95
C PHE A 49 -6.44 -3.89 11.24
N VAL A 50 -6.21 -4.53 12.39
CA VAL A 50 -6.21 -3.90 13.73
C VAL A 50 -5.37 -2.61 13.77
N ASN A 51 -4.24 -2.56 13.05
CA ASN A 51 -3.37 -1.38 12.94
C ASN A 51 -3.08 -0.97 11.48
N GLY A 52 -3.93 -1.37 10.52
CA GLY A 52 -3.71 -1.12 9.09
C GLY A 52 -2.62 -1.94 8.41
N SER A 53 -1.79 -2.66 9.19
CA SER A 53 -0.80 -3.66 8.76
C SER A 53 -0.75 -4.81 9.79
N ILE A 54 -0.37 -6.01 9.36
CA ILE A 54 -0.28 -7.22 10.21
C ILE A 54 1.15 -7.39 10.75
N ASN A 55 2.14 -7.47 9.85
CA ASN A 55 3.54 -7.75 10.17
C ASN A 55 4.43 -6.51 10.12
N LEU A 56 3.96 -5.43 9.49
CA LEU A 56 4.73 -4.20 9.26
C LEU A 56 4.09 -2.97 9.93
N PRO A 57 3.64 -3.03 11.21
CA PRO A 57 2.97 -1.91 11.87
C PRO A 57 3.90 -0.72 12.11
N HIS A 58 5.21 -0.91 11.96
CA HIS A 58 6.24 0.12 12.14
C HIS A 58 6.49 0.94 10.87
N ILE A 59 5.98 0.53 9.69
CA ILE A 59 6.16 1.30 8.47
C ILE A 59 5.17 2.47 8.48
N ARG A 60 5.73 3.69 8.56
CA ARG A 60 4.94 4.92 8.47
C ARG A 60 4.68 5.25 7.00
N ASN A 61 3.50 5.80 6.71
CA ASN A 61 3.16 6.36 5.40
C ASN A 61 3.38 5.38 4.23
N PRO A 62 2.84 4.14 4.30
CA PRO A 62 2.95 3.21 3.18
C PRO A 62 2.23 3.82 1.96
N ILE A 63 2.92 3.81 0.82
CA ILE A 63 2.35 4.19 -0.48
C ILE A 63 1.25 3.19 -0.84
N THR A 64 1.55 1.90 -0.65
CA THR A 64 0.56 0.84 -0.70
C THR A 64 0.85 -0.19 0.38
N ASN A 65 -0.20 -0.69 1.01
CA ASN A 65 -0.14 -1.87 1.87
C ASN A 65 -1.24 -2.80 1.39
N VAL A 66 -0.89 -4.02 0.99
CA VAL A 66 -1.82 -5.00 0.48
C VAL A 66 -1.54 -6.39 1.04
N LEU A 67 -2.61 -7.12 1.35
CA LEU A 67 -2.57 -8.54 1.64
C LEU A 67 -3.02 -9.29 0.40
N THR A 68 -2.10 -9.99 -0.26
CA THR A 68 -2.42 -10.87 -1.39
C THR A 68 -2.40 -12.31 -0.92
N ALA A 69 -3.49 -13.03 -1.15
CA ALA A 69 -3.53 -14.47 -0.99
C ALA A 69 -3.71 -15.14 -2.34
N SER A 70 -2.97 -16.22 -2.58
CA SER A 70 -3.07 -17.03 -3.79
C SER A 70 -3.11 -18.51 -3.46
N SER A 71 -3.55 -19.35 -4.40
CA SER A 71 -3.40 -20.80 -4.27
C SER A 71 -1.92 -21.18 -4.14
N ALA A 72 -1.64 -22.31 -3.49
CA ALA A 72 -0.29 -22.72 -3.09
C ALA A 72 0.73 -22.80 -4.25
N ASP A 73 0.27 -23.19 -5.43
CA ASP A 73 1.06 -23.35 -6.65
C ASP A 73 0.59 -22.43 -7.79
N GLY A 74 -0.32 -21.49 -7.50
CA GLY A 74 -0.96 -20.64 -8.51
C GLY A 74 -1.95 -21.38 -9.43
N ALA A 75 -2.21 -22.67 -9.21
CA ALA A 75 -3.12 -23.46 -10.02
C ALA A 75 -4.54 -23.50 -9.45
N VAL A 76 -5.52 -23.64 -10.35
CA VAL A 76 -6.93 -23.85 -10.01
C VAL A 76 -7.15 -25.18 -9.28
N ALA A 77 -6.42 -26.22 -9.67
CA ALA A 77 -6.59 -27.55 -9.12
C ALA A 77 -6.40 -27.59 -7.59
N SER A 78 -5.46 -26.80 -7.07
CA SER A 78 -5.16 -26.67 -5.65
C SER A 78 -6.31 -26.06 -4.85
N VAL A 79 -7.05 -25.13 -5.45
CA VAL A 79 -8.28 -24.57 -4.88
C VAL A 79 -9.36 -25.63 -4.75
N TYR A 80 -9.54 -26.48 -5.76
CA TYR A 80 -10.51 -27.58 -5.72
C TYR A 80 -10.10 -28.71 -4.76
N ARG A 81 -8.79 -28.95 -4.60
CA ARG A 81 -8.25 -29.85 -3.57
C ARG A 81 -8.33 -29.30 -2.15
N LYS A 82 -8.83 -28.07 -1.97
CA LYS A 82 -8.92 -27.39 -0.68
C LYS A 82 -7.54 -27.28 -0.01
N GLU A 83 -6.53 -26.95 -0.80
CA GLU A 83 -5.21 -26.64 -0.25
C GLU A 83 -5.22 -25.22 0.34
N PRO A 84 -4.60 -25.02 1.51
CA PRO A 84 -4.49 -23.69 2.10
C PRO A 84 -3.79 -22.71 1.15
N PRO A 85 -4.33 -21.49 0.94
CA PRO A 85 -3.68 -20.47 0.15
C PRO A 85 -2.46 -19.93 0.91
N ILE A 86 -1.50 -19.40 0.15
CA ILE A 86 -0.36 -18.67 0.68
C ILE A 86 -0.73 -17.19 0.71
N ALA A 87 -0.53 -16.54 1.86
CA ALA A 87 -0.80 -15.12 2.04
C ALA A 87 0.50 -14.34 2.22
N HIS A 88 0.64 -13.25 1.46
CA HIS A 88 1.75 -12.32 1.52
C HIS A 88 1.23 -10.92 1.83
N GLU A 89 1.80 -10.29 2.85
CA GLU A 89 1.66 -8.87 3.08
C GLU A 89 2.78 -8.15 2.35
N CYS A 90 2.42 -7.23 1.47
CA CYS A 90 3.34 -6.42 0.69
C CYS A 90 3.12 -4.95 1.05
N VAL A 91 4.20 -4.27 1.42
CA VAL A 91 4.19 -2.84 1.69
C VAL A 91 5.20 -2.15 0.79
N LEU A 92 4.74 -1.10 0.12
CA LEU A 92 5.60 -0.15 -0.58
C LEU A 92 5.66 1.13 0.25
N SER A 93 6.86 1.67 0.46
CA SER A 93 7.04 2.81 1.35
C SER A 93 8.13 3.76 0.87
N TRP A 94 8.13 4.96 1.45
CA TRP A 94 9.16 5.95 1.16
C TRP A 94 10.47 5.61 1.88
N CYS A 95 11.56 5.67 1.12
CA CYS A 95 12.91 5.51 1.64
C CYS A 95 13.84 6.57 1.03
N VAL A 96 14.90 6.91 1.77
CA VAL A 96 16.02 7.72 1.26
C VAL A 96 17.24 6.83 1.22
N GLN A 97 17.89 6.78 0.06
CA GLN A 97 19.11 6.03 -0.15
C GLN A 97 20.27 6.95 -0.47
N THR A 98 21.40 6.74 0.19
CA THR A 98 22.68 7.33 -0.21
C THR A 98 23.34 6.36 -1.18
N ILE A 99 23.48 6.79 -2.43
CA ILE A 99 24.06 5.97 -3.50
C ILE A 99 25.42 6.56 -3.87
N LYS A 100 26.45 5.70 -3.90
CA LYS A 100 27.77 6.04 -4.43
C LYS A 100 27.83 5.55 -5.87
N SER A 101 27.82 6.50 -6.79
CA SER A 101 27.99 6.23 -8.22
C SER A 101 29.47 6.20 -8.59
N LEU A 102 29.87 5.16 -9.31
CA LEU A 102 31.23 4.92 -9.78
C LEU A 102 31.16 4.69 -11.29
N TYR A 103 32.05 5.32 -12.04
CA TYR A 103 32.22 5.08 -13.46
C TYR A 103 33.64 4.61 -13.71
N TYR A 104 33.80 3.36 -14.16
CA TYR A 104 35.11 2.77 -14.41
C TYR A 104 35.03 1.86 -15.65
N GLU A 105 36.01 1.95 -16.53
CA GLU A 105 36.09 1.18 -17.80
C GLU A 105 34.81 1.21 -18.64
N GLY A 106 34.16 2.37 -18.72
CA GLY A 106 32.93 2.52 -19.51
C GLY A 106 31.66 1.99 -18.84
N THR A 107 31.78 1.37 -17.66
CA THR A 107 30.65 0.78 -16.92
C THR A 107 30.25 1.66 -15.74
N TYR A 108 28.94 1.85 -15.58
CA TYR A 108 28.36 2.58 -14.46
C TYR A 108 27.95 1.62 -13.34
N HIS A 109 28.44 1.86 -12.13
CA HIS A 109 28.17 1.07 -10.94
C HIS A 109 27.58 1.95 -9.85
N GLU A 110 26.47 1.52 -9.26
CA GLU A 110 25.86 2.17 -8.10
C GLU A 110 25.97 1.26 -6.89
N VAL A 111 26.51 1.80 -5.81
CA VAL A 111 26.60 1.10 -4.52
C VAL A 111 25.73 1.84 -3.52
N ILE A 112 24.72 1.14 -2.97
CA ILE A 112 23.88 1.67 -1.91
C ILE A 112 24.71 1.71 -0.62
N MET A 113 25.06 2.90 -0.18
CA MET A 113 25.86 3.14 1.03
C MET A 113 24.99 3.10 2.29
N GLN A 114 23.77 3.66 2.20
CA GLN A 114 22.85 3.77 3.33
C GLN A 114 21.42 3.80 2.83
N THR A 115 20.52 3.17 3.56
CA THR A 115 19.06 3.31 3.38
C THR A 115 18.46 3.78 4.69
N ARG A 116 17.56 4.76 4.63
CA ARG A 116 16.75 5.21 5.77
C ARG A 116 15.28 5.24 5.41
N THR A 117 14.47 4.79 6.35
CA THR A 117 13.02 4.81 6.29
C THR A 117 12.48 5.50 7.53
N ASN A 118 11.29 6.09 7.44
CA ASN A 118 10.61 6.63 8.60
C ASN A 118 9.77 5.52 9.26
N THR A 119 10.15 5.13 10.47
CA THR A 119 9.46 4.09 11.25
C THR A 119 8.70 4.64 12.45
N THR A 120 8.49 5.96 12.49
CA THR A 120 7.82 6.62 13.61
C THR A 120 6.34 6.24 13.61
N VAL A 121 5.87 5.64 14.70
CA VAL A 121 4.45 5.27 14.84
C VAL A 121 3.61 6.53 15.04
N THR A 122 2.58 6.72 14.22
CA THR A 122 1.60 7.80 14.37
C THR A 122 0.23 7.28 13.94
N GLN A 123 -0.81 7.68 14.65
CA GLN A 123 -2.17 7.22 14.42
C GLN A 123 -2.89 8.18 13.47
N ASN A 124 -3.65 7.63 12.51
CA ASN A 124 -4.57 8.33 11.60
C ASN A 124 -3.93 9.36 10.63
N LEU A 125 -3.31 8.85 9.56
CA LEU A 125 -2.72 9.63 8.46
C LEU A 125 -3.75 10.20 7.46
N TRP A 126 -4.92 9.57 7.41
CA TRP A 126 -5.98 9.89 6.48
C TRP A 126 -7.20 10.40 7.24
N ALA A 127 -7.81 11.47 6.73
CA ALA A 127 -9.10 11.96 7.17
C ALA A 127 -10.08 11.83 6.00
N ALA A 128 -11.17 11.07 6.20
CA ALA A 128 -12.24 10.96 5.22
C ALA A 128 -13.52 11.56 5.78
N LYS A 129 -14.20 12.41 5.00
CA LYS A 129 -15.47 13.05 5.34
C LYS A 129 -16.46 12.87 4.22
N GLN A 130 -17.69 12.50 4.53
CA GLN A 130 -18.75 12.48 3.54
C GLN A 130 -19.23 13.90 3.27
N ILE A 131 -19.29 14.26 1.99
CA ILE A 131 -19.88 15.51 1.52
C ILE A 131 -21.23 15.17 0.92
N VAL A 132 -22.29 15.63 1.59
CA VAL A 132 -23.66 15.52 1.10
C VAL A 132 -24.22 16.93 0.97
N THR A 133 -24.44 17.37 -0.26
CA THR A 133 -25.11 18.63 -0.60
C THR A 133 -26.34 18.36 -1.45
N ALA A 134 -27.17 19.38 -1.70
CA ALA A 134 -28.36 19.25 -2.54
C ALA A 134 -28.06 18.79 -3.98
N PHE A 135 -26.81 18.93 -4.44
CA PHE A 135 -26.41 18.63 -5.82
C PHE A 135 -25.26 17.61 -5.94
N GLN A 136 -24.65 17.20 -4.83
CA GLN A 136 -23.47 16.32 -4.83
C GLN A 136 -23.47 15.37 -3.64
N ASN A 137 -23.09 14.12 -3.88
CA ASN A 137 -22.79 13.12 -2.86
C ASN A 137 -21.40 12.56 -3.15
N GLY A 138 -20.49 12.68 -2.19
CA GLY A 138 -19.10 12.28 -2.36
C GLY A 138 -18.39 12.04 -1.03
N THR A 139 -17.13 11.65 -1.11
CA THR A 139 -16.24 11.53 0.04
C THR A 139 -14.98 12.35 -0.23
N GLU A 140 -14.73 13.33 0.62
CA GLU A 140 -13.49 14.08 0.67
C GLU A 140 -12.48 13.28 1.48
N ILE A 141 -11.27 13.14 0.95
CA ILE A 141 -10.21 12.36 1.55
C ILE A 141 -8.96 13.21 1.56
N ASP A 142 -8.50 13.55 2.76
CA ASP A 142 -7.31 14.35 2.98
C ASP A 142 -6.21 13.52 3.61
N TYR A 143 -4.98 13.80 3.17
CA TYR A 143 -3.79 13.36 3.86
C TYR A 143 -3.39 14.44 4.88
N THR A 144 -3.21 14.07 6.14
CA THR A 144 -3.13 15.05 7.24
C THR A 144 -1.71 15.51 7.58
N GLU A 145 -0.69 14.84 7.07
CA GLU A 145 0.71 15.09 7.48
C GLU A 145 1.70 15.22 6.32
N ASN A 146 2.81 15.89 6.58
CA ASN A 146 3.94 15.90 5.65
C ASN A 146 4.79 14.65 5.87
N VAL A 147 5.20 14.00 4.78
CA VAL A 147 6.17 12.90 4.85
C VAL A 147 7.56 13.52 4.94
N VAL A 148 8.28 13.30 6.03
CA VAL A 148 9.66 13.79 6.21
C VAL A 148 10.56 12.63 6.68
N ILE A 149 11.69 12.44 6.00
CA ILE A 149 12.73 11.46 6.30
C ILE A 149 14.02 12.24 6.58
N LYS A 150 14.49 12.15 7.82
CA LYS A 150 15.71 12.84 8.27
C LYS A 150 16.94 11.95 8.15
N MET A 151 17.91 12.42 7.39
CA MET A 151 19.27 11.88 7.30
C MET A 151 20.09 12.57 8.40
N GLY A 152 20.43 11.81 9.44
CA GLY A 152 20.97 12.36 10.70
C GLY A 152 22.22 13.24 10.55
N GLU A 153 23.10 12.94 9.58
CA GLU A 153 24.29 13.75 9.33
C GLU A 153 24.20 14.35 7.92
N SER A 154 24.18 15.68 7.88
CA SER A 154 24.26 16.45 6.66
C SER A 154 25.63 16.25 6.03
N LEU A 155 25.70 15.50 4.92
CA LEU A 155 26.89 15.46 4.07
C LEU A 155 27.17 16.90 3.63
N ASN A 156 28.14 17.56 4.27
CA ASN A 156 28.60 18.92 3.97
C ASN A 156 27.57 20.05 4.14
N GLY A 157 26.65 19.94 5.12
CA GLY A 157 25.84 21.07 5.57
C GLY A 157 24.72 21.50 4.62
N LYS A 158 24.37 20.71 3.59
CA LYS A 158 23.46 21.18 2.53
C LYS A 158 22.03 20.64 2.55
N ILE A 159 21.76 19.37 2.86
CA ILE A 159 20.36 18.86 2.94
C ILE A 159 20.34 17.64 3.87
N SER A 160 19.61 17.72 4.99
CA SER A 160 19.37 16.58 5.89
C SER A 160 17.98 15.98 5.76
N ASP A 161 17.01 16.72 5.23
CA ASP A 161 15.61 16.33 5.31
C ASP A 161 15.03 16.16 3.90
N PHE A 162 14.44 15.00 3.63
CA PHE A 162 13.76 14.68 2.39
C PHE A 162 12.28 14.45 2.67
N GLY A 163 11.39 14.91 1.79
CA GLY A 163 9.98 14.79 2.09
C GLY A 163 9.04 15.25 0.99
N LEU A 164 7.76 15.10 1.28
CA LEU A 164 6.64 15.52 0.45
C LEU A 164 5.62 16.26 1.33
N SER A 165 5.00 17.30 0.77
CA SER A 165 3.84 17.91 1.40
C SER A 165 2.68 16.93 1.45
N ASN A 166 1.79 17.08 2.41
CA ASN A 166 0.55 16.33 2.51
C ASN A 166 -0.25 16.29 1.19
N ASP A 167 -0.34 17.42 0.47
CA ASP A 167 -1.03 17.49 -0.83
C ASP A 167 -0.35 16.63 -1.90
N SER A 168 0.99 16.66 -1.94
CA SER A 168 1.77 15.87 -2.90
C SER A 168 1.65 14.38 -2.63
N VAL A 169 1.60 14.00 -1.35
CA VAL A 169 1.41 12.61 -0.91
C VAL A 169 0.02 12.12 -1.30
N CYS A 170 -1.02 12.92 -1.04
CA CYS A 170 -2.39 12.63 -1.44
C CYS A 170 -2.48 12.33 -2.95
N ALA A 171 -1.90 13.20 -3.77
CA ALA A 171 -1.91 13.05 -5.23
C ALA A 171 -1.17 11.79 -5.72
N GLN A 172 -0.10 11.38 -5.06
CA GLN A 172 0.67 10.19 -5.44
C GLN A 172 0.01 8.88 -4.98
N MET A 173 -0.61 8.87 -3.78
CA MET A 173 -1.24 7.68 -3.22
C MET A 173 -2.68 7.46 -3.72
N MET A 174 -3.30 8.46 -4.36
CA MET A 174 -4.65 8.37 -4.94
C MET A 174 -4.69 8.81 -6.41
N PRO A 175 -4.17 8.00 -7.35
CA PRO A 175 -4.07 8.39 -8.76
C PRO A 175 -5.43 8.54 -9.47
N SER A 176 -6.53 8.06 -8.89
CA SER A 176 -7.86 8.04 -9.53
C SER A 176 -8.93 8.90 -8.86
N THR A 177 -8.60 9.64 -7.80
CA THR A 177 -9.55 10.54 -7.13
C THR A 177 -8.89 11.90 -6.94
N THR A 178 -9.52 12.95 -7.44
CA THR A 178 -9.08 14.33 -7.35
C THR A 178 -8.91 14.74 -5.89
N CYS A 179 -7.71 14.59 -5.31
CA CYS A 179 -7.26 15.51 -4.27
C CYS A 179 -7.31 16.89 -4.94
N PHE A 180 -8.13 17.83 -4.45
CA PHE A 180 -8.29 19.14 -5.07
C PHE A 180 -6.92 19.84 -5.17
N LEU A 181 -6.33 19.85 -6.36
CA LEU A 181 -5.05 20.50 -6.64
C LEU A 181 -5.27 22.00 -6.85
N PRO A 182 -4.72 22.91 -6.03
CA PRO A 182 -4.22 24.18 -6.55
C PRO A 182 -2.79 23.93 -7.02
N THR A 183 -2.62 23.60 -8.30
CA THR A 183 -1.38 23.74 -9.09
C THR A 183 -0.05 23.75 -8.33
N THR A 184 0.68 22.62 -8.31
CA THR A 184 2.08 22.60 -7.85
C THR A 184 3.06 22.31 -8.99
N ARG A 185 4.02 23.23 -9.16
CA ARG A 185 5.23 23.05 -9.98
C ARG A 185 6.08 21.92 -9.40
N SER A 186 6.52 21.00 -10.25
CA SER A 186 7.50 19.99 -9.89
C SER A 186 8.88 20.62 -9.67
N ILE A 187 9.44 20.46 -8.48
CA ILE A 187 10.89 20.48 -8.27
C ILE A 187 11.32 19.02 -8.17
N GLN A 188 12.14 18.59 -9.12
CA GLN A 188 12.53 17.19 -9.28
C GLN A 188 13.66 16.84 -8.30
N THR A 189 13.30 16.36 -7.12
CA THR A 189 14.19 15.60 -6.22
C THR A 189 13.75 14.14 -6.28
N ARG A 190 14.61 13.24 -6.79
CA ARG A 190 14.28 11.82 -6.96
C ARG A 190 14.02 11.16 -5.60
N LEU A 191 12.77 10.79 -5.35
CA LEU A 191 12.38 9.79 -4.35
C LEU A 191 12.13 8.47 -5.09
N SER A 192 12.78 7.41 -4.66
CA SER A 192 12.59 6.06 -5.21
C SER A 192 11.60 5.30 -4.32
N PRO A 193 10.67 4.53 -4.90
CA PRO A 193 9.94 3.52 -4.14
C PRO A 193 10.90 2.41 -3.68
N CYS A 194 10.90 2.11 -2.38
CA CYS A 194 11.34 0.85 -1.81
C CYS A 194 10.07 0.01 -1.52
#